data_AF-A0A947NR92-F1
#
_entry.id   AF-A0A947NR92-F1
#
_cell.length_a   1.000
_cell.length_b   1.000
_cell.length_c   1.000
_cell.angle_alpha   90.00
_cell.angle_beta   90.00
_cell.angle_gamma   90.00
#
_symmetry.space_group_name_H-M   'P 1'
#
loop_
_entity.id
_entity.type
_entity.pdbx_description
1 polymer ?
#
loop_
_entity_poly.entity_id
_entity_poly.type
_entity_poly.pdbx_seq_one_letter_code
_entity_poly.pdbx_strand_id
1 'polypeptide(L)'
;MKKILVITILLTSIMGLDALAGRSGLFSSQIAVGQFEQKMTIGLLLPLSGELAAEGRSAKRGFELAAEGLKVFGVGIIFEDSRCDRQY
;
A
#
# COMPACT_ATOMS: atom_id res chain seq x y z
N MET A 1 44.64 -17.10 -41.33
CA MET A 1 43.41 -16.54 -40.75
C MET A 1 42.72 -17.46 -39.71
N LYS A 2 43.42 -18.42 -39.06
CA LYS A 2 42.85 -19.30 -38.03
C LYS A 2 43.27 -18.95 -36.59
N LYS A 3 44.35 -18.17 -36.41
CA LYS A 3 44.91 -17.85 -35.09
C LYS A 3 44.16 -16.73 -34.35
N ILE A 4 43.50 -15.82 -35.08
CA ILE A 4 42.75 -14.70 -34.48
C ILE A 4 41.45 -15.20 -33.81
N LEU A 5 40.79 -16.19 -34.41
CA LEU A 5 39.52 -16.75 -33.91
C LEU A 5 39.68 -17.46 -32.55
N VAL A 6 40.82 -18.12 -32.31
CA VAL A 6 41.07 -18.89 -31.07
C VAL A 6 41.33 -17.97 -29.87
N ILE A 7 41.94 -16.80 -30.09
CA ILE A 7 42.23 -15.83 -29.02
C ILE A 7 40.95 -15.15 -28.53
N THR A 8 39.98 -14.90 -29.40
CA THR A 8 38.69 -14.26 -29.02
C THR A 8 37.81 -15.18 -28.16
N ILE A 9 37.86 -16.49 -28.39
CA ILE A 9 37.10 -17.49 -27.59
C ILE A 9 37.76 -17.69 -26.21
N LEU A 10 39.09 -17.58 -26.12
CA LEU A 10 39.80 -17.70 -24.86
C LEU A 10 39.57 -16.48 -23.94
N LEU A 11 39.47 -15.26 -24.50
CA LEU A 11 39.23 -14.03 -23.72
C LEU A 11 37.80 -13.91 -23.18
N THR A 12 36.79 -14.44 -23.88
CA THR A 12 35.39 -14.46 -23.41
C THR A 12 35.15 -15.46 -22.28
N SER A 13 36.07 -16.38 -22.05
CA SER A 13 36.00 -17.35 -20.94
C SER A 13 36.44 -16.77 -19.59
N ILE A 14 37.17 -15.65 -19.57
CA ILE A 14 37.69 -15.04 -18.33
C ILE A 14 36.65 -14.09 -17.68
N MET A 15 35.64 -13.62 -18.44
CA MET A 15 34.56 -12.78 -17.92
C MET A 15 33.23 -13.52 -17.72
N GLY A 16 33.25 -14.85 -17.71
CA GLY A 16 32.06 -15.71 -17.58
C GLY A 16 31.87 -16.36 -16.21
N LEU A 17 32.54 -15.86 -15.16
CA LEU A 17 32.58 -16.50 -13.83
C LEU A 17 31.71 -15.81 -12.77
N ASP A 18 30.58 -15.19 -13.13
CA ASP A 18 29.53 -14.80 -12.19
C ASP A 18 28.14 -15.34 -12.55
N ALA A 19 28.03 -16.16 -13.60
CA ALA A 19 26.75 -16.72 -14.03
C ALA A 19 26.44 -18.13 -13.46
N LEU A 20 27.31 -18.71 -12.63
CA LEU A 20 27.22 -20.13 -12.26
C LEU A 20 27.67 -20.47 -10.82
N ALA A 21 27.37 -19.61 -9.85
CA ALA A 21 27.54 -19.94 -8.43
C ALA A 21 26.32 -19.49 -7.63
N GLY A 22 25.22 -20.24 -7.77
CA GLY A 22 24.00 -19.96 -6.99
C GLY A 22 22.83 -20.88 -7.30
N ARG A 23 23.06 -22.10 -7.78
CA ARG A 23 22.03 -23.13 -7.89
C ARG A 23 22.02 -23.96 -6.61
N SER A 24 21.58 -23.34 -5.52
CA SER A 24 21.30 -24.00 -4.24
C SER A 24 20.26 -23.20 -3.49
N GLY A 25 19.06 -23.77 -3.34
CA GLY A 25 17.87 -23.12 -2.78
C GLY A 25 17.29 -22.14 -3.80
N LEU A 26 16.03 -22.23 -4.20
CA LEU A 26 14.88 -22.24 -3.32
C LEU A 26 13.73 -22.78 -4.17
N PHE A 27 13.07 -23.85 -3.73
CA PHE A 27 11.64 -23.93 -3.92
C PHE A 27 11.05 -22.74 -3.15
N SER A 28 11.14 -21.56 -3.76
CA SER A 28 10.37 -20.41 -3.32
C SER A 28 8.97 -20.73 -3.78
N SER A 29 8.21 -21.38 -2.90
CA SER A 29 6.77 -21.27 -2.91
C SER A 29 6.50 -19.77 -3.04
N GLN A 30 6.21 -19.32 -4.26
CA GLN A 30 5.59 -18.04 -4.53
C GLN A 30 4.20 -18.13 -3.90
N ILE A 31 4.17 -18.04 -2.57
CA ILE A 31 3.01 -17.55 -1.86
C ILE A 31 2.90 -16.15 -2.42
N ALA A 32 2.02 -15.98 -3.40
CA ALA A 32 1.48 -14.70 -3.74
C ALA A 32 0.90 -14.18 -2.42
N VAL A 33 1.71 -13.41 -1.68
CA VAL A 33 1.21 -12.55 -0.63
C VAL A 33 0.41 -11.52 -1.39
N GLY A 34 -0.84 -11.88 -1.71
CA GLY A 34 -1.83 -10.92 -2.13
C GLY A 34 -1.83 -9.88 -1.04
N GLN A 35 -1.23 -8.72 -1.33
CA GLN A 35 -1.37 -7.54 -0.51
C GLN A 35 -2.86 -7.24 -0.59
N PHE A 36 -3.64 -7.81 0.32
CA PHE A 36 -5.00 -7.41 0.56
C PHE A 36 -4.88 -5.97 1.03
N GLU A 37 -4.98 -5.01 0.10
CA GLU A 37 -5.32 -3.64 0.44
C GLU A 37 -6.71 -3.71 1.09
N GLN A 38 -6.73 -3.95 2.40
CA GLN A 38 -7.94 -3.81 3.18
C GLN A 38 -8.29 -2.32 3.20
N LYS A 39 -9.09 -1.90 2.23
CA LYS A 39 -9.71 -0.57 2.21
C LYS A 39 -10.72 -0.51 3.35
N MET A 40 -10.25 -0.08 4.52
CA MET A 40 -11.10 0.12 5.68
C MET A 40 -11.90 1.40 5.50
N THR A 41 -13.19 1.37 5.80
CA THR A 41 -14.04 2.57 5.81
C THR A 41 -14.67 2.74 7.17
N ILE A 42 -14.54 3.92 7.76
CA ILE A 42 -15.11 4.28 9.05
C ILE A 42 -16.30 5.20 8.81
N GLY A 43 -17.47 4.81 9.31
CA GLY A 43 -18.66 5.67 9.35
C GLY A 43 -18.74 6.42 10.67
N LEU A 44 -18.95 7.74 10.60
CA LEU A 44 -19.10 8.61 11.77
C LEU A 44 -20.46 9.30 11.73
N LEU A 45 -21.26 9.06 12.77
CA LEU A 45 -22.52 9.76 13.01
C LEU A 45 -22.25 11.01 13.85
N LEU A 46 -22.51 12.18 13.29
CA LEU A 46 -22.31 13.47 13.95
C LEU A 46 -23.57 14.33 13.79
N PRO A 47 -23.90 15.20 14.75
CA PRO A 47 -24.98 16.16 14.59
C PRO A 47 -24.52 17.30 13.68
N LEU A 48 -24.68 17.15 12.37
CA LEU A 48 -24.22 18.13 11.38
C LEU A 48 -25.28 19.21 11.11
N SER A 49 -26.52 18.95 11.51
CA SER A 49 -27.65 19.87 11.53
C SER A 49 -28.35 19.91 12.90
N GLY A 50 -29.34 20.82 13.04
CA GLY A 50 -30.08 21.03 14.29
C GLY A 50 -29.35 21.93 15.29
N GLU A 51 -29.76 21.82 16.57
CA GLU A 51 -29.28 22.68 17.65
C GLU A 51 -27.79 22.49 17.96
N LEU A 52 -27.29 21.25 17.85
CA LEU A 52 -25.89 20.88 18.14
C LEU A 52 -24.99 20.86 16.88
N ALA A 53 -25.42 21.54 15.82
CA ALA A 53 -24.73 21.52 14.54
C ALA A 53 -23.34 22.16 14.60
N ALA A 54 -23.13 23.12 15.51
CA ALA A 54 -21.84 23.79 15.67
C ALA A 54 -20.78 22.81 16.20
N GLU A 55 -21.15 22.02 17.21
CA GLU A 55 -20.34 21.00 17.84
C GLU A 55 -20.02 19.87 16.87
N GLY A 56 -21.03 19.35 16.15
CA GLY A 56 -20.81 18.27 15.18
C GLY A 56 -19.95 18.70 13.99
N ARG A 57 -20.08 19.95 13.51
CA ARG A 57 -19.17 20.50 12.49
C ARG A 57 -17.75 20.69 13.01
N SER A 58 -17.58 21.07 14.27
CA SER A 58 -16.27 21.15 14.92
C SER A 58 -15.61 19.78 15.00
N ALA A 59 -16.38 18.76 15.45
CA ALA A 59 -15.93 17.37 15.50
C ALA A 59 -15.56 16.86 14.09
N LYS A 60 -16.40 17.10 13.08
CA LYS A 60 -16.13 16.73 11.68
C LYS A 60 -14.78 17.27 11.20
N ARG A 61 -14.48 18.55 11.47
CA ARG A 61 -13.18 19.14 11.12
C ARG A 61 -12.01 18.46 11.83
N GLY A 62 -12.17 18.11 13.11
CA GLY A 62 -11.16 17.34 13.85
C GLY A 62 -10.89 15.97 13.22
N PHE A 63 -11.95 15.26 12.81
CA PHE A 63 -11.82 13.98 12.12
C PHE A 63 -11.25 14.12 10.70
N GLU A 64 -11.57 15.19 9.97
CA GLU A 64 -10.98 15.47 8.66
C GLU A 64 -9.46 15.69 8.77
N LEU A 65 -9.00 16.41 9.79
CA LEU A 65 -7.58 16.57 10.09
C LEU A 65 -6.92 15.22 10.44
N ALA A 66 -7.58 14.40 11.28
CA ALA A 66 -7.08 13.06 11.59
C ALA A 66 -7.06 12.14 10.35
N ALA A 67 -8.03 12.31 9.44
CA ALA A 67 -8.15 11.52 8.22
C ALA A 67 -6.95 11.72 7.28
N GLU A 68 -6.33 12.91 7.28
CA GLU A 68 -5.12 13.15 6.49
C GLU A 68 -4.00 12.17 6.87
N GLY A 69 -3.84 11.88 8.16
CA GLY A 69 -2.89 10.88 8.65
C GLY A 69 -3.33 9.44 8.38
N LEU A 70 -4.61 9.20 8.11
CA LEU A 70 -5.15 7.86 7.83
C LEU A 70 -5.20 7.52 6.33
N LYS A 71 -5.14 8.53 5.46
CA LYS A 71 -5.08 8.34 3.99
C LYS A 71 -3.89 7.49 3.55
N VAL A 72 -2.74 7.59 4.23
CA VAL A 72 -1.55 6.77 3.94
C VAL A 72 -1.78 5.28 4.20
N PHE A 73 -2.79 4.94 5.00
CA PHE A 73 -3.20 3.56 5.31
C PHE A 73 -4.42 3.11 4.49
N GLY A 74 -4.87 3.91 3.51
CA GLY A 74 -6.02 3.56 2.67
C GLY A 74 -7.36 3.54 3.41
N VAL A 75 -7.48 4.26 4.54
CA VAL A 75 -8.71 4.35 5.32
C VAL A 75 -9.59 5.48 4.80
N GLY A 76 -10.83 5.16 4.42
CA GLY A 76 -11.87 6.13 4.09
C GLY A 76 -12.69 6.52 5.32
N ILE A 77 -13.15 7.77 5.38
CA ILE A 77 -14.11 8.22 6.40
C ILE A 77 -15.37 8.74 5.70
N ILE A 78 -16.52 8.27 6.16
CA ILE A 78 -17.84 8.74 5.74
C ILE A 78 -18.51 9.42 6.93
N PHE A 79 -19.07 10.60 6.70
CA PHE A 79 -19.81 11.35 7.70
C PHE A 79 -21.30 11.28 7.40
N GLU A 80 -22.09 10.92 8.41
CA GLU A 80 -23.55 10.90 8.33
C GLU A 80 -24.13 11.84 9.38
N ASP A 81 -25.14 12.61 9.00
CA ASP A 81 -25.81 13.56 9.88
C ASP A 81 -26.87 12.84 10.72
N SER A 82 -26.62 12.76 12.03
CA SER A 82 -27.55 12.14 12.96
C SER A 82 -28.78 13.02 13.26
N ARG A 83 -28.72 14.32 12.95
CA ARG A 83 -29.76 15.33 13.27
C ARG A 83 -30.17 15.38 14.75
N CYS A 84 -29.41 14.72 15.63
CA CYS A 84 -29.81 14.38 16.99
C CYS A 84 -31.16 13.63 17.08
N ASP A 85 -31.62 13.02 15.98
CA ASP A 85 -32.80 12.17 16.02
C ASP A 85 -32.44 10.91 16.80
N ARG A 86 -33.27 10.55 17.79
CA ARG A 86 -33.08 9.33 18.57
C ARG A 86 -33.17 8.15 17.59
N GLN A 87 -32.03 7.57 17.23
CA GLN A 87 -31.99 6.34 16.44
C GLN A 87 -32.28 5.14 17.35
N TYR A 88 -33.52 5.04 17.85
CA TYR A 88 -34.05 3.87 18.57
C TYR A 88 -35.56 3.75 18.36
#